data_AF-A0A9D9V9Y6-F1
#
_entry.id   AF-A0A9D9V9Y6-F1
#
_cell.length_a   1.000
_cell.length_b   1.000
_cell.length_c   1.000
_cell.angle_alpha   90.00
_cell.angle_beta   90.00
_cell.angle_gamma   90.00
#
_symmetry.space_group_name_H-M   'P 1'
#
loop_
_entity.id
_entity.type
_entity.pdbx_description
1 polymer ?
#
loop_
_entity_poly.entity_id
_entity_poly.type
_entity_poly.pdbx_seq_one_letter_code
_entity_poly.pdbx_strand_id
1 'polypeptide(L)'
;MYVSYLPQIMDNLAGAKANPIQPMVAMINCTCWVIYAYFKEERDWPIVIANLPGIIFGAVAFLNSLQVNFRLTISRMHYII
;
A
#
# COMPACT_ATOMS: atom_id res chain seq x y z
N MET A 1 -8.27 -1.77 -9.28
CA MET A 1 -6.99 -1.19 -8.82
C MET A 1 -6.30 -2.05 -7.77
N TYR A 2 -6.92 -2.43 -6.65
CA TYR A 2 -6.22 -3.08 -5.53
C TYR A 2 -5.54 -4.42 -5.83
N VAL A 3 -6.07 -5.17 -6.81
CA VAL A 3 -5.47 -6.41 -7.31
C VAL A 3 -4.07 -6.18 -7.89
N SER A 4 -3.77 -4.97 -8.37
CA SER A 4 -2.42 -4.64 -8.88
C SER A 4 -1.35 -4.60 -7.79
N TYR A 5 -1.72 -4.61 -6.50
CA TYR A 5 -0.76 -4.75 -5.40
C TYR A 5 -0.31 -6.19 -5.18
N LEU A 6 -1.05 -7.19 -5.67
CA LEU A 6 -0.65 -8.60 -5.52
C LEU A 6 0.69 -8.90 -6.21
N PRO A 7 0.92 -8.53 -7.49
CA PRO A 7 2.23 -8.69 -8.12
C PRO A 7 3.33 -7.93 -7.36
N GLN A 8 3.03 -6.71 -6.89
CA GLN A 8 3.99 -5.88 -6.16
C GLN A 8 4.39 -6.51 -4.80
N ILE A 9 3.47 -7.19 -4.13
CA ILE A 9 3.74 -7.97 -2.91
C ILE A 9 4.58 -9.20 -3.24
N MET A 10 4.26 -9.91 -4.33
CA MET A 10 5.02 -11.09 -4.78
C MET A 10 6.46 -10.72 -5.18
N ASP A 11 6.66 -9.63 -5.89
CA ASP A 11 7.99 -9.13 -6.29
C ASP A 11 8.84 -8.77 -5.06
N ASN A 12 8.23 -8.09 -4.07
CA ASN A 12 8.88 -7.81 -2.79
C ASN A 12 9.31 -9.10 -2.08
N LEU A 13 8.44 -10.12 -2.03
CA LEU A 13 8.75 -11.41 -1.41
C LEU A 13 9.84 -12.18 -2.17
N ALA A 14 9.92 -12.02 -3.50
CA ALA A 14 10.99 -12.56 -4.33
C ALA A 14 12.33 -11.79 -4.19
N GLY A 15 12.37 -10.75 -3.35
CA GLY A 15 13.57 -9.96 -3.10
C GLY A 15 13.83 -8.86 -4.13
N ALA A 16 12.88 -8.57 -5.02
CA ALA A 16 12.93 -7.41 -5.90
C ALA A 16 12.43 -6.16 -5.14
N LYS A 17 13.16 -5.05 -5.23
CA LYS A 17 12.71 -3.78 -4.65
C LYS A 17 11.45 -3.30 -5.38
N ALA A 18 10.30 -3.30 -4.72
CA ALA A 18 9.12 -2.61 -5.23
C ALA A 18 9.09 -1.14 -4.80
N ASN A 19 8.33 -0.33 -5.55
CA ASN A 19 8.12 1.08 -5.24
C ASN A 19 7.04 1.24 -4.13
N PRO A 20 7.40 1.71 -2.92
CA PRO A 20 6.44 1.85 -1.82
C PRO A 20 5.53 3.08 -1.98
N ILE A 21 5.86 4.04 -2.84
CA ILE A 21 5.10 5.30 -2.96
C ILE A 21 3.71 5.04 -3.54
N GLN A 22 3.59 4.14 -4.50
CA GLN A 22 2.32 3.83 -5.17
C GLN A 22 1.25 3.26 -4.22
N PRO A 23 1.54 2.23 -3.37
CA PRO A 23 0.59 1.76 -2.38
C PRO A 23 0.31 2.81 -1.28
N MET A 24 1.29 3.64 -0.92
CA MET A 24 1.10 4.73 0.05
C MET A 24 0.09 5.78 -0.46
N VAL A 25 0.28 6.28 -1.68
CA VAL A 25 -0.60 7.30 -2.27
C VAL A 25 -2.03 6.77 -2.41
N ALA A 26 -2.20 5.52 -2.82
CA ALA A 26 -3.52 4.92 -2.92
C ALA A 26 -4.19 4.71 -1.57
N MET A 27 -3.44 4.30 -0.53
CA MET A 27 -3.97 4.19 0.83
C MET A 27 -4.48 5.55 1.33
N ILE A 28 -3.73 6.63 1.12
CA ILE A 28 -4.14 7.99 1.48
C ILE A 28 -5.40 8.38 0.71
N ASN A 29 -5.42 8.16 -0.61
CA ASN A 29 -6.57 8.48 -1.45
C ASN A 29 -7.84 7.75 -0.99
N CYS A 30 -7.76 6.43 -0.74
CA CYS A 30 -8.88 5.64 -0.25
C CYS A 30 -9.35 6.13 1.13
N THR A 31 -8.43 6.50 2.01
CA THR A 31 -8.75 7.08 3.33
C THR A 31 -9.52 8.39 3.19
N CYS A 32 -9.07 9.29 2.31
CA CYS A 32 -9.77 10.54 2.03
C CYS A 32 -11.20 10.30 1.50
N TRP A 33 -11.38 9.35 0.58
CA TRP A 33 -12.72 9.00 0.06
C TRP A 33 -13.63 8.40 1.11
N VAL A 34 -13.12 7.52 1.97
CA VAL A 34 -13.90 6.95 3.07
C VAL A 34 -14.34 8.05 4.04
N ILE A 35 -13.43 8.95 4.44
CA ILE A 35 -13.76 10.08 5.32
C ILE A 35 -14.82 10.96 4.66
N TYR A 36 -14.60 11.37 3.42
CA TYR A 36 -15.54 12.21 2.67
C TYR A 36 -16.95 11.58 2.61
N ALA A 37 -17.04 10.32 2.16
CA ALA A 37 -18.30 9.62 1.97
C ALA A 37 -19.04 9.32 3.29
N TYR A 38 -18.29 9.09 4.37
CA TYR A 38 -18.86 8.81 5.69
C TYR A 38 -19.39 10.06 6.40
N PHE A 39 -18.74 11.22 6.22
CA PHE A 39 -19.15 12.49 6.83
C PHE A 39 -20.11 13.32 5.97
N LYS A 40 -20.41 12.88 4.75
CA LYS A 40 -21.46 13.48 3.91
C LYS A 40 -22.83 13.36 4.59
N GLU A 41 -23.68 14.39 4.43
CA GLU A 41 -25.02 14.49 5.02
C GLU A 41 -25.88 13.26 4.71
N GLU A 42 -25.91 12.87 3.44
CA GLU A 42 -26.32 11.53 3.01
C GLU A 42 -25.08 10.65 2.85
N ARG A 43 -24.87 9.75 3.81
CA ARG A 43 -23.72 8.84 3.82
C ARG A 43 -23.68 8.00 2.55
N ASP A 44 -22.58 8.11 1.82
CA ASP A 44 -22.35 7.36 0.59
C ASP A 44 -21.69 6.00 0.89
N TRP A 45 -22.50 5.08 1.41
CA TRP A 45 -22.07 3.72 1.73
C TRP A 45 -21.42 2.97 0.56
N PRO A 46 -21.88 3.09 -0.69
CA PRO A 46 -21.19 2.52 -1.85
C PRO A 46 -19.72 2.96 -1.96
N ILE A 47 -19.43 4.26 -1.82
CA ILE A 47 -18.05 4.78 -1.88
C ILE A 47 -17.21 4.26 -0.70
N VAL A 48 -17.78 4.22 0.51
CA VAL A 48 -17.10 3.69 1.70
C VAL A 48 -16.68 2.23 1.49
N ILE A 49 -17.62 1.38 1.06
CA ILE A 49 -17.37 -0.05 0.85
C ILE A 49 -16.37 -0.27 -0.28
N ALA A 50 -16.42 0.53 -1.35
CA ALA A 50 -15.49 0.42 -2.47
C ALA A 50 -14.03 0.74 -2.07
N ASN A 51 -13.83 1.72 -1.18
CA ASN A 51 -12.48 2.21 -0.82
C ASN A 51 -11.87 1.53 0.42
N LEU A 52 -12.68 0.94 1.30
CA LEU A 52 -12.19 0.23 2.50
C LEU A 52 -11.15 -0.87 2.19
N PRO A 53 -11.37 -1.77 1.21
CA PRO A 53 -10.35 -2.75 0.82
C PRO A 53 -9.06 -2.09 0.34
N GLY A 54 -9.14 -0.93 -0.31
CA GLY A 54 -7.98 -0.20 -0.80
C GLY A 54 -7.07 0.33 0.31
N ILE A 55 -7.64 0.71 1.45
CA ILE A 55 -6.88 1.10 2.64
C ILE A 55 -6.08 -0.11 3.15
N ILE A 56 -6.73 -1.28 3.26
CA ILE A 56 -6.10 -2.51 3.77
C ILE A 56 -5.00 -3.00 2.82
N PHE A 57 -5.32 -3.19 1.54
CA PHE A 57 -4.35 -3.68 0.56
C PHE A 57 -3.20 -2.68 0.35
N GLY A 58 -3.49 -1.38 0.34
CA GLY A 58 -2.47 -0.32 0.27
C GLY A 58 -1.53 -0.34 1.48
N ALA A 59 -2.06 -0.49 2.69
CA ALA A 59 -1.26 -0.58 3.92
C ALA A 59 -0.35 -1.83 3.91
N VAL A 60 -0.88 -3.00 3.58
CA VAL A 60 -0.10 -4.25 3.53
C VAL A 60 1.01 -4.16 2.48
N ALA A 61 0.71 -3.67 1.28
CA ALA A 61 1.69 -3.53 0.21
C ALA A 61 2.80 -2.52 0.56
N PHE A 62 2.43 -1.40 1.19
CA PHE A 62 3.38 -0.39 1.65
C PHE A 62 4.33 -0.93 2.72
N LEU A 63 3.79 -1.56 3.77
CA LEU A 63 4.58 -2.13 4.87
C LEU A 63 5.52 -3.24 4.37
N ASN A 64 5.02 -4.13 3.51
CA ASN A 64 5.83 -5.18 2.91
C ASN A 64 6.99 -4.60 2.09
N SER A 65 6.71 -3.58 1.26
CA SER A 65 7.74 -2.92 0.44
C SER A 65 8.78 -2.20 1.31
N LEU A 66 8.38 -1.53 2.39
CA LEU A 66 9.31 -0.89 3.32
C LEU A 66 10.24 -1.89 3.98
N GLN A 67 9.71 -3.01 4.49
CA GLN A 67 10.49 -4.06 5.15
C GLN A 67 11.54 -4.65 4.21
N VAL A 68 11.15 -4.99 2.97
CA VAL A 68 12.06 -5.56 1.97
C VAL A 68 13.11 -4.56 1.54
N ASN A 69 12.72 -3.30 1.32
CA ASN A 69 13.65 -2.23 0.95
C ASN A 69 14.69 -1.97 2.05
N PHE A 70 14.29 -2.01 3.32
CA PHE A 70 15.21 -1.88 4.46
C PHE A 70 16.18 -3.07 4.53
N ARG A 71 15.67 -4.31 4.45
CA ARG A 71 16.48 -5.54 4.47
C ARG A 71 17.56 -5.54 3.38
N LEU A 72 17.17 -5.20 2.15
CA LEU A 72 18.10 -5.16 1.01
C LEU A 72 19.15 -4.06 1.17
N THR A 73 18.81 -2.96 1.82
CA THR A 73 19.72 -1.84 2.05
C THR A 73 20.78 -2.22 3.11
N ILE A 74 20.38 -2.86 4.21
CA ILE A 74 21.31 -3.40 5.21
C ILE A 74 22.21 -4.49 4.62
N SER A 75 21.63 -5.42 3.85
CA SER A 75 22.41 -6.48 3.20
C SER A 75 23.46 -5.90 2.25
N ARG A 76 23.14 -4.87 1.47
CA ARG A 76 24.12 -4.18 0.61
C ARG A 76 25.23 -3.48 1.39
N MET A 77 24.96 -2.95 2.58
CA MET A 77 26.02 -2.39 3.43
C MET A 77 27.00 -3.46 3.89
N HIS A 78 26.53 -4.65 4.30
CA HIS A 78 27.41 -5.75 4.71
C HIS A 78 28.32 -6.30 3.60
N TYR A 79 27.96 -6.15 2.32
CA TYR A 79 28.82 -6.55 1.20
C TYR A 79 29.88 -5.49 0.83
N ILE A 80 29.84 -4.31 1.44
CA ILE A 80 30.73 -3.17 1.13
C ILE A 80 31.78 -2.95 2.25
N ILE A 81 31.67 -3.67 3.38
CA ILE A 81 32.63 -3.68 4.49
C ILE A 81 33.41 -5.00 4.45
#